data_AF-K3VLN7-F1
#
_entry.id   AF-K3VLN7-F1
#
_cell.length_a   1.000
_cell.length_b   1.000
_cell.length_c   1.000
_cell.angle_alpha   90.00
_cell.angle_beta   90.00
_cell.angle_gamma   90.00
#
_symmetry.space_group_name_H-M   'P 1'
#
loop_
_entity.id
_entity.type
_entity.pdbx_description
1 polymer ?
#
loop_
_entity_poly.entity_id
_entity_poly.type
_entity_poly.pdbx_seq_one_letter_code
_entity_poly.pdbx_strand_id
1 'polypeptide(L)'
;MNPTTNLLVTRSTAFRGVPTTLRPFLASRYYATQQGLGATPQGPRRRAVTPFNDNGHVPWKQLSVAEKAARATQQSFNFGMILVGLVLTGGVGYFLWTDVFSPDSKISNFNRAVDKIRSDPRIIDAMGDSKKIAAHGDETFNKWRRARPVASSETTDARGDQHIMMHFYVEGPKNNGIARLHMVKYRGHSDFEYKYLFVDVKGHERIYLEHEDSSSKSGKKFSLFGVKW
;
A
#
# COMPACT_ATOMS: atom_id res chain seq x y z
N MET A 1 -39.14 21.43 37.50
CA MET A 1 -39.06 20.09 36.88
C MET A 1 -37.63 19.88 36.37
N ASN A 2 -36.92 19.03 37.12
CA ASN A 2 -35.68 18.27 36.88
C ASN A 2 -34.58 18.80 35.93
N PRO A 3 -33.40 19.16 36.47
CA PRO A 3 -32.12 19.09 35.76
C PRO A 3 -31.49 17.69 35.90
N THR A 4 -30.92 17.14 34.82
CA THR A 4 -30.19 15.85 34.84
C THR A 4 -28.70 16.13 34.73
N THR A 5 -28.00 15.99 35.86
CA THR A 5 -26.54 16.13 35.98
C THR A 5 -25.92 14.73 35.98
N ASN A 6 -25.15 14.39 34.94
CA ASN A 6 -24.40 13.13 34.89
C ASN A 6 -22.99 13.35 35.46
N LEU A 7 -22.70 12.67 36.58
CA LEU A 7 -21.40 12.67 37.25
C LEU A 7 -20.49 11.58 36.66
N LEU A 8 -19.29 11.99 36.23
CA LEU A 8 -18.17 11.11 35.90
C LEU A 8 -17.51 10.62 37.20
N VAL A 9 -17.56 9.31 37.45
CA VAL A 9 -16.88 8.67 38.58
C VAL A 9 -15.49 8.22 38.15
N THR A 10 -14.48 8.98 38.54
CA THR A 10 -13.07 8.61 38.45
C THR A 10 -12.72 7.71 39.63
N ARG A 11 -12.46 6.42 39.42
CA ARG A 11 -11.87 5.54 40.44
C ARG A 11 -10.40 5.32 40.14
N SER A 12 -9.55 5.98 40.93
CA SER A 12 -8.14 5.64 41.08
C SER A 12 -8.01 4.53 42.12
N THR A 13 -7.43 3.39 41.75
CA THR A 13 -7.01 2.36 42.71
C THR A 13 -5.50 2.27 42.74
N ALA A 14 -4.92 2.90 43.75
CA ALA A 14 -3.55 2.66 44.17
C ALA A 14 -3.48 1.30 44.88
N PHE A 15 -2.53 0.45 44.50
CA PHE A 15 -2.18 -0.74 45.28
C PHE A 15 -0.72 -0.64 45.73
N ARG A 16 -0.54 -0.67 47.05
CA ARG A 16 0.72 -0.73 47.79
C ARG A 16 1.18 -2.21 47.92
N GLY A 17 2.44 -2.45 47.56
CA GLY A 17 3.47 -3.19 48.30
C GLY A 17 3.31 -4.66 48.80
N VAL A 18 4.16 -5.54 48.21
CA VAL A 18 5.15 -6.53 48.76
C VAL A 18 4.69 -7.65 49.75
N PRO A 19 5.42 -8.77 49.91
CA PRO A 19 5.77 -9.90 49.02
C PRO A 19 5.16 -11.24 49.54
N THR A 20 5.49 -12.41 48.95
CA THR A 20 5.99 -13.63 49.65
C THR A 20 6.20 -14.77 48.65
N THR A 21 7.39 -15.33 48.68
CA THR A 21 7.87 -16.50 47.92
C THR A 21 7.08 -17.77 48.24
N LEU A 22 6.40 -18.36 47.26
CA LEU A 22 5.92 -19.75 47.35
C LEU A 22 6.88 -20.66 46.58
N ARG A 23 7.73 -21.37 47.33
CA ARG A 23 8.51 -22.50 46.83
C ARG A 23 7.55 -23.64 46.49
N PRO A 24 7.56 -24.23 45.29
CA PRO A 24 6.87 -25.49 45.08
C PRO A 24 7.61 -26.60 45.82
N PHE A 25 6.90 -27.28 46.73
CA PHE A 25 7.38 -28.52 47.34
C PHE A 25 7.64 -29.54 46.23
N LEU A 26 8.90 -29.93 46.05
CA LEU A 26 9.27 -31.10 45.27
C LEU A 26 8.77 -32.34 46.03
N ALA A 27 7.62 -32.86 45.62
CA ALA A 27 7.22 -34.21 45.98
C ALA A 27 8.18 -35.18 45.27
N SER A 28 9.24 -35.58 45.98
CA SER A 28 10.12 -36.66 45.55
C SER A 28 9.30 -37.96 45.55
N ARG A 29 8.81 -38.36 44.37
CA ARG A 29 8.27 -39.71 44.18
C ARG A 29 9.46 -40.66 44.09
N TYR A 30 9.72 -41.36 45.18
CA TYR A 30 10.64 -42.49 45.18
C TYR A 30 10.07 -43.58 44.27
N TYR A 31 10.75 -43.86 43.16
CA TYR A 31 10.45 -45.03 42.33
C TYR A 31 10.95 -46.28 43.05
N ALA A 32 10.04 -47.19 43.37
CA ALA A 32 10.36 -48.51 43.88
C ALA A 32 11.02 -49.34 42.77
N THR A 33 12.26 -49.79 42.99
CA THR A 33 12.94 -50.76 42.13
C THR A 33 12.47 -52.17 42.50
N GLN A 34 11.69 -52.80 41.63
CA GLN A 34 11.46 -54.24 41.65
C GLN A 34 12.76 -54.93 41.19
N GLN A 35 13.51 -55.52 42.14
CA GLN A 35 14.57 -56.47 41.81
C GLN A 35 13.93 -57.83 41.49
N GLY A 36 13.57 -58.03 40.22
CA GLY A 36 13.23 -59.34 39.67
C GLY A 36 14.39 -59.87 38.84
N LEU A 37 14.83 -61.09 39.13
CA LEU A 37 15.87 -61.78 38.37
C LEU A 37 15.44 -61.98 36.90
N GLY A 38 16.33 -61.67 35.95
CA GLY A 38 16.35 -62.32 34.64
C GLY A 38 15.75 -61.59 33.45
N ALA A 39 15.55 -60.27 33.49
CA ALA A 39 15.30 -59.48 32.27
C ALA A 39 16.27 -58.31 32.20
N THR A 40 17.03 -58.23 31.10
CA THR A 40 17.82 -57.03 30.76
C THR A 40 16.95 -55.78 30.94
N PRO A 41 17.39 -54.75 31.67
CA PRO A 41 16.59 -53.56 31.87
C PRO A 41 16.50 -52.82 30.52
N GLN A 42 15.43 -53.07 29.76
CA GLN A 42 15.02 -52.15 28.73
C GLN A 42 14.51 -50.92 29.46
N GLY A 43 15.39 -49.94 29.64
CA GLY A 43 15.02 -48.62 30.14
C GLY A 43 13.82 -48.06 29.36
N PRO A 44 13.11 -47.06 29.92
CA PRO A 44 11.87 -46.55 29.34
C PRO A 44 12.08 -46.21 27.86
N ARG A 45 11.35 -46.89 26.96
CA ARG A 45 11.44 -46.67 25.52
C ARG A 45 11.10 -45.21 25.24
N ARG A 46 12.05 -44.47 24.67
CA ARG A 46 11.89 -43.06 24.31
C ARG A 46 10.70 -42.91 23.36
N ARG A 47 9.83 -41.91 23.60
CA ARG A 47 8.71 -41.58 22.71
C ARG A 47 9.24 -41.15 21.34
N ALA A 48 8.67 -41.73 20.28
CA ALA A 48 9.02 -41.39 18.91
C ALA A 48 8.71 -39.91 18.61
N VAL A 49 9.64 -39.25 17.92
CA VAL A 49 9.50 -37.84 17.52
C VAL A 49 8.64 -37.77 16.26
N THR A 50 7.52 -37.07 16.37
CA THR A 50 6.57 -36.82 15.27
C THR A 50 6.56 -35.32 14.93
N PRO A 51 6.01 -34.92 13.76
CA PRO A 51 5.97 -33.52 13.37
C PRO A 51 5.17 -32.60 14.31
N PHE A 52 4.43 -33.17 15.26
CA PHE A 52 3.56 -32.45 16.19
C PHE A 52 4.00 -32.54 17.65
N ASN A 53 4.99 -33.40 17.98
CA ASN A 53 5.43 -33.67 19.36
C ASN A 53 6.95 -33.48 19.54
N ASP A 54 7.62 -32.79 18.61
CA ASP A 54 9.04 -32.53 18.71
C ASP A 54 9.34 -31.29 19.57
N ASN A 55 10.06 -31.48 20.67
CA ASN A 55 10.45 -30.43 21.61
C ASN A 55 11.93 -30.04 21.47
N GLY A 56 12.66 -30.57 20.48
CA GLY A 56 14.06 -30.25 20.22
C GLY A 56 15.09 -30.84 21.20
N HIS A 57 14.66 -31.43 22.31
CA HIS A 57 15.55 -31.93 23.38
C HIS A 57 16.40 -33.15 22.97
N VAL A 58 15.97 -33.91 21.96
CA VAL A 58 16.72 -35.09 21.48
C VAL A 58 17.79 -34.67 20.46
N PRO A 59 19.06 -35.06 20.65
CA PRO A 59 20.13 -34.82 19.68
C PRO A 59 19.88 -35.49 18.31
N TRP A 60 20.25 -34.80 17.23
CA TRP A 60 20.05 -35.25 15.84
C TRP A 60 20.62 -36.65 15.53
N LYS A 61 21.76 -36.99 16.13
CA LYS A 61 22.45 -38.29 15.94
C LYS A 61 21.65 -39.48 16.47
N GLN A 62 20.70 -39.25 17.39
CA GLN A 62 19.90 -40.30 18.04
C GLN A 62 18.46 -40.41 17.47
N LEU A 63 18.16 -39.69 16.38
CA LEU A 63 16.87 -39.77 15.70
C LEU A 63 16.93 -40.82 14.59
N SER A 64 15.87 -41.62 14.47
CA SER A 64 15.68 -42.48 13.31
C SER A 64 15.48 -41.65 12.03
N VAL A 65 15.63 -42.28 10.86
CA VAL A 65 15.43 -41.60 9.57
C VAL A 65 14.03 -40.98 9.47
N ALA A 66 12.99 -41.68 9.96
CA ALA A 66 11.62 -41.19 9.99
C ALA A 66 11.43 -40.00 10.96
N GLU A 67 12.09 -40.03 12.12
CA GLU A 67 12.02 -38.94 13.10
C GLU A 67 12.78 -37.68 12.63
N LYS A 68 13.89 -37.86 11.90
CA LYS A 68 14.61 -36.76 11.25
C LYS A 68 13.74 -36.11 10.18
N ALA A 69 13.08 -36.92 9.36
CA ALA A 69 12.12 -36.44 8.37
C ALA A 69 10.98 -35.67 9.06
N ALA A 70 10.43 -36.20 10.16
CA ALA A 70 9.38 -35.53 10.92
C ALA A 70 9.80 -34.15 11.47
N ARG A 71 10.98 -34.06 12.10
CA ARG A 71 11.57 -32.79 12.58
C ARG A 71 11.81 -31.81 11.42
N ALA A 72 12.37 -32.31 10.31
CA ALA A 72 12.61 -31.50 9.12
C ALA A 72 11.30 -30.99 8.50
N THR A 73 10.24 -31.80 8.48
CA THR A 73 8.92 -31.42 7.96
C THR A 73 8.30 -30.32 8.82
N GLN A 74 8.37 -30.41 10.15
CA GLN A 74 7.83 -29.36 11.03
C GLN A 74 8.57 -28.02 10.84
N GLN A 75 9.90 -28.07 10.73
CA GLN A 75 10.71 -26.88 10.47
C GLN A 75 10.43 -26.29 9.08
N SER A 76 10.30 -27.13 8.06
CA SER A 76 10.02 -26.72 6.69
C SER A 76 8.60 -26.18 6.52
N PHE A 77 7.62 -26.73 7.24
CA PHE A 77 6.24 -26.26 7.20
C PHE A 77 6.10 -24.86 7.81
N ASN A 78 6.67 -24.63 9.00
CA ASN A 78 6.67 -23.31 9.62
C ASN A 78 7.39 -22.27 8.77
N PHE A 79 8.55 -22.62 8.19
CA PHE A 79 9.27 -21.75 7.27
C PHE A 79 8.47 -21.48 5.98
N GLY A 80 7.82 -22.51 5.43
CA GLY A 80 6.94 -22.39 4.27
C GLY A 80 5.79 -21.41 4.53
N MET A 81 5.15 -21.47 5.70
CA MET A 81 4.11 -20.51 6.08
C MET A 81 4.62 -19.07 6.16
N ILE A 82 5.83 -18.86 6.66
CA ILE A 82 6.47 -17.53 6.69
C ILE A 82 6.69 -17.01 5.25
N LEU A 83 7.21 -17.86 4.35
CA LEU A 83 7.41 -17.49 2.95
C LEU A 83 6.09 -17.15 2.24
N VAL A 84 5.04 -17.94 2.47
CA VAL A 84 3.70 -17.64 1.93
C VAL A 84 3.20 -16.29 2.44
N GLY A 85 3.34 -16.03 3.74
CA GLY A 85 2.98 -14.73 4.34
C GLY A 85 3.74 -13.56 3.73
N LEU A 86 5.04 -13.72 3.48
CA LEU A 86 5.90 -12.70 2.87
C LEU A 86 5.51 -12.42 1.41
N VAL A 87 5.22 -13.46 0.62
CA VAL A 87 4.77 -13.31 -0.77
C VAL A 87 3.42 -12.59 -0.83
N LEU A 88 2.46 -12.98 0.00
CA LEU A 88 1.14 -12.33 0.04
C LEU A 88 1.25 -10.87 0.46
N THR A 89 2.03 -10.59 1.50
CA THR A 89 2.24 -9.22 2.01
C THR A 89 2.98 -8.35 0.99
N GLY A 90 4.02 -8.89 0.35
CA GLY A 90 4.74 -8.24 -0.75
C GLY A 90 3.84 -7.96 -1.94
N GLY A 91 2.95 -8.89 -2.30
CA GLY A 91 1.97 -8.71 -3.36
C GLY A 91 1.01 -7.55 -3.10
N VAL A 92 0.43 -7.47 -1.90
CA VAL A 92 -0.44 -6.33 -1.53
C VAL A 92 0.34 -5.02 -1.53
N GLY A 93 1.55 -5.02 -0.98
CA GLY A 93 2.42 -3.83 -0.99
C GLY A 93 2.75 -3.36 -2.41
N TYR A 94 2.99 -4.28 -3.33
CA TYR A 94 3.23 -3.98 -4.74
C TYR A 94 2.04 -3.27 -5.39
N PHE A 95 0.82 -3.80 -5.25
CA PHE A 95 -0.39 -3.16 -5.81
C PHE A 95 -0.65 -1.78 -5.22
N LEU A 96 -0.49 -1.61 -3.91
CA LEU A 96 -0.63 -0.29 -3.28
C LEU A 96 0.41 0.70 -3.80
N TRP A 97 1.64 0.24 -4.02
CA TRP A 97 2.69 1.08 -4.59
C TRP A 97 2.36 1.49 -6.02
N THR A 98 2.01 0.55 -6.91
CA THR A 98 1.73 0.87 -8.31
C THR A 98 0.52 1.77 -8.49
N ASP A 99 -0.52 1.56 -7.70
CA ASP A 99 -1.82 2.21 -7.94
C ASP A 99 -1.98 3.54 -7.20
N VAL A 100 -1.36 3.67 -6.02
CA VAL A 100 -1.60 4.82 -5.13
C VAL A 100 -0.35 5.66 -4.93
N PHE A 101 0.79 5.03 -4.61
CA PHE A 101 1.99 5.77 -4.19
C PHE A 101 2.93 6.10 -5.35
N SER A 102 2.86 5.37 -6.46
CA SER A 102 3.69 5.62 -7.62
C SER A 102 3.45 7.03 -8.15
N PRO A 103 4.50 7.81 -8.45
CA PRO A 103 4.38 9.09 -9.14
C PRO A 103 3.62 8.99 -10.47
N ASP A 104 3.69 7.82 -11.10
CA ASP A 104 3.02 7.47 -12.35
C ASP A 104 1.55 7.09 -12.17
N SER A 105 1.05 6.98 -10.93
CA SER A 105 -0.34 6.61 -10.68
C SER A 105 -1.32 7.66 -11.23
N LYS A 106 -2.52 7.21 -11.58
CA LYS A 106 -3.64 8.07 -12.01
C LYS A 106 -3.92 9.19 -11.01
N ILE A 107 -3.88 8.86 -9.71
CA ILE A 107 -4.20 9.78 -8.62
C ILE A 107 -3.10 10.83 -8.47
N SER A 108 -1.82 10.43 -8.55
CA SER A 108 -0.68 11.36 -8.56
C SER A 108 -0.78 12.35 -9.72
N ASN A 109 -1.03 11.86 -10.94
CA ASN A 109 -1.18 12.69 -12.14
C ASN A 109 -2.39 13.62 -12.07
N PHE A 110 -3.51 13.16 -11.50
CA PHE A 110 -4.69 13.99 -11.24
C PHE A 110 -4.37 15.14 -10.27
N ASN A 111 -3.74 14.85 -9.12
CA ASN A 111 -3.38 15.86 -8.14
C ASN A 111 -2.42 16.90 -8.75
N ARG A 112 -1.41 16.45 -9.50
CA ARG A 112 -0.47 17.32 -10.20
C ARG A 112 -1.18 18.23 -11.21
N ALA A 113 -2.14 17.71 -11.97
CA ALA A 113 -2.93 18.51 -12.90
C ALA A 113 -3.79 19.55 -12.17
N VAL A 114 -4.43 19.17 -11.05
CA VAL A 114 -5.22 20.10 -10.22
C VAL A 114 -4.35 21.20 -9.63
N ASP A 115 -3.15 20.88 -9.15
CA ASP A 115 -2.22 21.88 -8.61
C ASP A 115 -1.76 22.86 -9.69
N LYS A 116 -1.50 22.37 -10.92
CA LYS A 116 -1.23 23.24 -12.08
C LYS A 116 -2.40 24.18 -12.35
N ILE A 117 -3.62 23.66 -12.38
CA ILE A 117 -4.85 24.45 -12.58
C ILE A 117 -5.02 25.53 -11.51
N ARG A 118 -4.73 25.21 -10.25
CA ARG A 118 -4.79 26.17 -9.13
C ARG A 118 -3.71 27.24 -9.19
N SER A 119 -2.58 26.96 -9.85
CA SER A 119 -1.44 27.88 -9.96
C SER A 119 -1.54 28.85 -11.15
N ASP A 120 -2.33 28.54 -12.17
CA ASP A 120 -2.41 29.35 -13.39
C ASP A 120 -3.25 30.63 -13.17
N PRO A 121 -2.69 31.84 -13.36
CA PRO A 121 -3.41 33.09 -13.14
C PRO A 121 -4.62 33.28 -14.06
N ARG A 122 -4.62 32.69 -15.27
CA ARG A 122 -5.73 32.77 -16.23
C ARG A 122 -6.96 32.02 -15.72
N ILE A 123 -6.72 30.88 -15.07
CA ILE A 123 -7.78 30.09 -14.43
C ILE A 123 -8.30 30.80 -13.18
N ILE A 124 -7.41 31.38 -12.37
CA ILE A 124 -7.79 32.12 -11.17
C ILE A 124 -8.68 33.31 -11.53
N ASP A 125 -8.37 34.03 -12.62
CA ASP A 125 -9.21 35.16 -13.06
C ASP A 125 -10.63 34.70 -13.44
N ALA A 126 -10.72 33.65 -14.25
CA ALA A 126 -11.98 33.10 -14.76
C ALA A 126 -12.83 32.42 -13.67
N MET A 127 -12.20 31.67 -12.75
CA MET A 127 -12.89 30.78 -11.82
C MET A 127 -12.96 31.31 -10.38
N GLY A 128 -12.08 32.24 -10.01
CA GLY A 128 -12.01 32.91 -8.72
C GLY A 128 -10.84 32.45 -7.85
N ASP A 129 -11.00 32.59 -6.54
CA ASP A 129 -9.94 32.31 -5.56
C ASP A 129 -9.40 30.87 -5.67
N SER A 130 -8.08 30.75 -5.89
CA SER A 130 -7.35 29.49 -6.08
C SER A 130 -7.65 28.46 -4.98
N LYS A 131 -7.77 28.91 -3.72
CA LYS A 131 -8.00 28.01 -2.57
C LYS A 131 -9.38 27.37 -2.55
N LYS A 132 -10.33 27.97 -3.26
CA LYS A 132 -11.72 27.49 -3.34
C LYS A 132 -11.98 26.68 -4.61
N ILE A 133 -10.95 26.44 -5.42
CA ILE A 133 -11.04 25.60 -6.60
C ILE A 133 -11.04 24.13 -6.16
N ALA A 134 -12.19 23.48 -6.31
CA ALA A 134 -12.37 22.04 -6.07
C ALA A 134 -12.35 21.28 -7.40
N ALA A 135 -11.77 20.08 -7.40
CA ALA A 135 -11.76 19.20 -8.56
C ALA A 135 -12.35 17.84 -8.17
N HIS A 136 -13.19 17.29 -9.03
CA HIS A 136 -13.86 16.01 -8.78
C HIS A 136 -14.10 15.23 -10.07
N GLY A 137 -14.23 13.91 -9.96
CA GLY A 137 -14.51 13.02 -11.09
C GLY A 137 -15.97 13.04 -11.54
N ASP A 138 -16.38 12.03 -12.29
CA ASP A 138 -17.74 11.98 -12.85
C ASP A 138 -18.80 11.77 -11.76
N GLU A 139 -19.94 12.47 -11.92
CA GLU A 139 -21.10 12.21 -11.08
C GLU A 139 -21.68 10.83 -11.38
N THR A 140 -22.00 10.08 -10.33
CA THR A 140 -22.68 8.80 -10.49
C THR A 140 -24.19 9.00 -10.48
N PHE A 141 -24.91 8.37 -11.40
CA PHE A 141 -26.38 8.36 -11.43
C PHE A 141 -27.05 7.70 -10.19
N ASN A 142 -26.25 7.03 -9.35
CA ASN A 142 -26.72 6.37 -8.14
C ASN A 142 -26.68 7.36 -6.96
N LYS A 143 -27.86 7.77 -6.48
CA LYS A 143 -28.02 8.70 -5.34
C LYS A 143 -27.37 8.23 -4.03
N TRP A 144 -27.11 6.93 -3.88
CA TRP A 144 -26.43 6.36 -2.69
C TRP A 144 -24.90 6.36 -2.81
N ARG A 145 -24.35 6.64 -4.00
CA ARG A 145 -22.90 6.73 -4.22
C ARG A 145 -22.47 8.20 -4.23
N ARG A 146 -21.78 8.62 -3.16
CA ARG A 146 -21.20 9.97 -3.05
C ARG A 146 -19.80 10.07 -3.65
N ALA A 147 -19.14 8.94 -3.89
CA ALA A 147 -17.80 8.91 -4.48
C ALA A 147 -17.87 9.34 -5.95
N ARG A 148 -17.01 10.27 -6.34
CA ARG A 148 -16.86 10.76 -7.71
C ARG A 148 -15.49 10.31 -8.26
N PRO A 149 -15.37 9.08 -8.79
CA PRO A 149 -14.11 8.57 -9.29
C PRO A 149 -13.66 9.37 -10.52
N VAL A 150 -12.36 9.64 -10.62
CA VAL A 150 -11.78 10.34 -11.77
C VAL A 150 -11.81 9.41 -12.97
N ALA A 151 -12.51 9.82 -14.02
CA ALA A 151 -12.56 9.09 -15.26
C ALA A 151 -11.21 9.15 -15.96
N SER A 152 -10.59 7.99 -16.10
CA SER A 152 -9.24 7.82 -16.62
C SER A 152 -9.21 6.61 -17.54
N SER A 153 -8.53 6.76 -18.67
CA SER A 153 -8.31 5.69 -19.64
C SER A 153 -6.81 5.55 -19.86
N GLU A 154 -6.32 4.33 -19.70
CA GLU A 154 -4.93 3.95 -19.98
C GLU A 154 -4.93 3.11 -21.25
N THR A 155 -4.20 3.54 -22.27
CA THR A 155 -4.08 2.83 -23.54
C THR A 155 -2.62 2.72 -23.90
N THR A 156 -2.19 1.56 -24.39
CA THR A 156 -0.84 1.38 -24.93
C THR A 156 -0.92 1.35 -26.45
N ASP A 157 -0.14 2.19 -27.12
CA ASP A 157 -0.07 2.23 -28.58
C ASP A 157 0.71 1.03 -29.15
N ALA A 158 0.57 0.76 -30.44
CA ALA A 158 1.31 -0.29 -31.15
C ALA A 158 2.83 -0.11 -31.07
N ARG A 159 3.30 1.12 -30.88
CA ARG A 159 4.71 1.47 -30.66
C ARG A 159 5.21 1.16 -29.24
N GLY A 160 4.30 0.84 -28.33
CA GLY A 160 4.58 0.58 -26.92
C GLY A 160 4.60 1.84 -26.05
N ASP A 161 4.12 2.97 -26.57
CA ASP A 161 3.97 4.21 -25.80
C ASP A 161 2.68 4.13 -24.96
N GLN A 162 2.78 4.54 -23.69
CA GLN A 162 1.66 4.50 -22.76
C GLN A 162 0.95 5.85 -22.74
N HIS A 163 -0.36 5.84 -22.93
CA HIS A 163 -1.21 7.01 -22.94
C HIS A 163 -2.14 6.99 -21.74
N ILE A 164 -2.19 8.11 -21.02
CA ILE A 164 -3.16 8.36 -19.95
C ILE A 164 -4.03 9.53 -20.38
N MET A 165 -5.32 9.28 -20.53
CA MET A 165 -6.31 10.33 -20.80
C MET A 165 -7.21 10.45 -19.58
N MET A 166 -7.39 11.65 -19.07
CA MET A 166 -8.30 11.89 -17.95
C MET A 166 -9.17 13.10 -18.22
N HIS A 167 -10.41 13.04 -17.74
CA HIS A 167 -11.27 14.20 -17.64
C HIS A 167 -11.86 14.28 -16.24
N PHE A 168 -12.03 15.50 -15.77
CA PHE A 168 -12.62 15.79 -14.47
C PHE A 168 -13.24 17.17 -14.46
N TYR A 169 -14.12 17.41 -13.51
CA TYR A 169 -14.79 18.67 -13.32
C TYR A 169 -14.03 19.53 -12.32
N VAL A 170 -14.04 20.83 -12.59
CA VAL A 170 -13.43 21.83 -11.74
C VAL A 170 -14.48 22.86 -11.38
N GLU A 171 -14.68 23.08 -10.09
CA GLU A 171 -15.62 24.04 -9.53
C GLU A 171 -14.84 25.15 -8.84
N GLY A 172 -15.20 26.40 -9.12
CA GLY A 172 -14.71 27.55 -8.36
C GLY A 172 -15.84 28.50 -7.98
N PRO A 173 -15.53 29.53 -7.17
CA PRO A 173 -16.53 30.45 -6.65
C PRO A 173 -17.30 31.23 -7.71
N LYS A 174 -16.65 31.55 -8.84
CA LYS A 174 -17.25 32.34 -9.91
C LYS A 174 -17.86 31.46 -11.00
N ASN A 175 -17.19 30.36 -11.32
CA ASN A 175 -17.51 29.57 -12.50
C ASN A 175 -17.07 28.12 -12.35
N ASN A 176 -17.62 27.27 -13.21
CA ASN A 176 -17.30 25.85 -13.28
C ASN A 176 -16.76 25.52 -14.67
N GLY A 177 -15.94 24.47 -14.74
CA GLY A 177 -15.32 24.02 -15.97
C GLY A 177 -15.02 22.54 -15.99
N ILE A 178 -14.56 22.08 -17.16
CA ILE A 178 -14.16 20.70 -17.40
C ILE A 178 -12.69 20.71 -17.79
N ALA A 179 -11.87 20.01 -17.02
CA ALA A 179 -10.47 19.80 -17.34
C ALA A 179 -10.30 18.50 -18.12
N ARG A 180 -9.49 18.53 -19.17
CA ARG A 180 -9.09 17.35 -19.93
C ARG A 180 -7.58 17.34 -20.08
N LEU A 181 -6.99 16.17 -19.90
CA LEU A 181 -5.57 15.96 -20.12
C LEU A 181 -5.31 14.69 -20.89
N HIS A 182 -4.22 14.73 -21.64
CA HIS A 182 -3.61 13.58 -22.28
C HIS A 182 -2.12 13.62 -22.00
N MET A 183 -1.64 12.55 -21.37
CA MET A 183 -0.24 12.34 -21.05
C MET A 183 0.28 11.13 -21.83
N VAL A 184 1.54 11.19 -22.21
CA VAL A 184 2.23 10.11 -22.94
C VAL A 184 3.53 9.79 -22.22
N LYS A 185 3.78 8.51 -21.99
CA LYS A 185 5.06 7.99 -21.54
C LYS A 185 5.67 7.20 -22.68
N TYR A 186 6.69 7.78 -23.28
CA TYR A 186 7.41 7.19 -24.39
C TYR A 186 8.23 5.99 -23.93
N ARG A 187 8.38 5.02 -24.81
CA ARG A 187 9.20 3.84 -24.53
C ARG A 187 10.66 4.25 -24.25
N GLY A 188 11.13 3.98 -23.03
CA GLY A 188 12.48 4.34 -22.57
C GLY A 188 12.55 5.62 -21.72
N HIS A 189 11.46 6.37 -21.63
CA HIS A 189 11.32 7.48 -20.67
C HIS A 189 10.73 6.98 -19.36
N SER A 190 11.17 7.55 -18.24
CA SER A 190 10.65 7.22 -16.91
C SER A 190 9.34 7.92 -16.61
N ASP A 191 9.12 9.10 -17.18
CA ASP A 191 8.07 10.02 -16.73
C ASP A 191 7.01 10.23 -17.82
N PHE A 192 5.80 10.60 -17.38
CA PHE A 192 4.72 11.01 -18.26
C PHE A 192 4.85 12.50 -18.66
N GLU A 193 4.76 12.76 -19.96
CA GLU A 193 4.78 14.11 -20.53
C GLU A 193 3.37 14.52 -20.96
N TYR A 194 3.00 15.79 -20.76
CA TYR A 194 1.69 16.31 -21.19
C TYR A 194 1.70 16.56 -22.70
N LYS A 195 0.84 15.86 -23.43
CA LYS A 195 0.50 16.24 -24.81
C LYS A 195 -0.42 17.46 -24.82
N TYR A 196 -1.41 17.44 -23.94
CA TYR A 196 -2.21 18.62 -23.63
C TYR A 196 -2.78 18.54 -22.21
N LEU A 197 -2.98 19.71 -21.61
CA LEU A 197 -3.79 19.95 -20.44
C LEU A 197 -4.54 21.25 -20.68
N PHE A 198 -5.86 21.20 -20.73
CA PHE A 198 -6.70 22.39 -20.88
C PHE A 198 -7.91 22.34 -19.98
N VAL A 199 -8.46 23.52 -19.71
CA VAL A 199 -9.71 23.69 -18.97
C VAL A 199 -10.69 24.49 -19.80
N ASP A 200 -11.88 23.90 -19.99
CA ASP A 200 -13.02 24.56 -20.62
C ASP A 200 -13.88 25.17 -19.52
N VAL A 201 -13.76 26.49 -19.32
CA VAL A 201 -14.57 27.25 -18.35
C VAL A 201 -15.82 27.78 -19.05
N LYS A 202 -17.00 27.63 -18.44
CA LYS A 202 -18.26 28.04 -19.08
C LYS A 202 -18.27 29.54 -19.39
N GLY A 203 -18.38 29.91 -20.66
CA GLY A 203 -18.44 31.32 -21.08
C GLY A 203 -17.07 32.00 -21.25
N HIS A 204 -15.97 31.25 -21.14
CA HIS A 204 -14.63 31.70 -21.52
C HIS A 204 -14.09 30.83 -22.65
N GLU A 205 -13.06 31.32 -23.35
CA GLU A 205 -12.31 30.50 -24.29
C GLU A 205 -11.55 29.38 -23.54
N ARG A 206 -11.30 28.27 -24.22
CA ARG A 206 -10.49 27.16 -23.70
C ARG A 206 -9.11 27.66 -23.29
N ILE A 207 -8.72 27.41 -22.05
CA ILE A 207 -7.41 27.79 -21.53
C ILE A 207 -6.50 26.57 -21.56
N TYR A 208 -5.47 26.60 -22.40
CA TYR A 208 -4.41 25.57 -22.43
C TYR A 208 -3.33 25.90 -21.40
N LEU A 209 -3.09 24.97 -20.49
CA LEU A 209 -2.02 25.06 -19.47
C LEU A 209 -0.73 24.42 -19.98
N GLU A 210 -0.87 23.28 -20.66
CA GLU A 210 0.22 22.58 -21.34
C GLU A 210 -0.29 22.22 -22.73
N HIS A 211 0.49 22.50 -23.77
CA HIS A 211 0.21 22.04 -25.11
C HIS A 211 1.54 21.67 -25.76
N GLU A 212 1.66 20.43 -26.23
CA GLU A 212 2.62 20.16 -27.29
C GLU A 212 2.09 20.83 -28.56
N ASP A 213 2.47 22.11 -28.71
CA ASP A 213 2.24 22.85 -29.92
C ASP A 213 2.79 22.03 -31.10
N SER A 214 1.92 21.65 -32.02
CA SER A 214 2.35 21.25 -33.38
C SER A 214 3.03 22.43 -34.12
N SER A 215 3.03 23.63 -33.54
CA SER A 215 3.86 24.75 -34.00
C SER A 215 5.28 24.63 -33.45
N SER A 216 6.12 23.91 -34.19
CA SER A 216 7.57 23.97 -34.12
C SER A 216 8.18 23.80 -32.71
N LYS A 217 8.62 22.57 -32.40
CA LYS A 217 9.96 22.43 -31.81
C LYS A 217 10.95 23.06 -32.81
N SER A 218 11.06 24.39 -32.80
CA SER A 218 12.18 25.11 -33.37
C SER A 218 13.38 24.61 -32.58
N GLY A 219 14.01 23.56 -33.08
CA GLY A 219 15.26 23.07 -32.54
C GLY A 219 16.15 24.29 -32.39
N LYS A 220 16.69 24.52 -31.19
CA LYS A 220 17.77 25.48 -31.00
C LYS A 220 18.86 25.09 -32.01
N LYS A 221 18.90 25.78 -33.15
CA LYS A 221 19.99 25.68 -34.11
C LYS A 221 21.22 26.19 -33.39
N PHE A 222 22.07 25.27 -32.95
CA PHE A 222 23.37 25.61 -32.40
C PHE A 222 24.20 26.20 -33.54
N SER A 223 24.43 27.51 -33.47
CA SER A 223 25.41 28.22 -34.29
C SER A 223 26.71 28.27 -33.51
N LEU A 224 27.72 27.50 -33.92
CA LEU A 224 29.09 27.60 -33.42
C LEU A 224 29.98 27.95 -34.61
N PHE A 225 30.66 29.09 -34.52
CA PHE A 225 31.55 29.63 -35.57
C PHE A 225 30.90 29.96 -36.93
N GLY A 226 29.69 30.52 -36.92
CA GLY A 226 29.08 31.06 -38.14
C GLY A 226 28.49 30.03 -39.10
N VAL A 227 28.51 28.74 -38.74
CA VAL A 227 27.87 27.67 -39.52
C VAL A 227 26.60 27.20 -38.81
N LYS A 228 25.51 27.08 -39.57
CA LYS A 228 24.21 26.59 -39.11
C LYS A 228 24.12 25.08 -39.34
N TRP A 229 24.02 24.30 -38.27
CA TRP A 229 23.69 22.87 -38.30
C TRP A 229 22.18 22.66 -38.11
#